data_AF-A0A1C5ERB8-F1
#
_entry.id   AF-A0A1C5ERB8-F1
#
_cell.length_a   1.000
_cell.length_b   1.000
_cell.length_c   1.000
_cell.angle_alpha   90.00
_cell.angle_beta   90.00
_cell.angle_gamma   90.00
#
_symmetry.space_group_name_H-M   'P 1'
#
loop_
_entity.id
_entity.type
_entity.pdbx_description
1 polymer ?
#
loop_
_entity_poly.entity_id
_entity_poly.type
_entity_poly.pdbx_seq_one_letter_code
_entity_poly.pdbx_strand_id
1 'polypeptide(L)'
;MPPIGASPTVVFMRQEHRNFRCYARRTGAAKPATPGGKSRYIACCHLTERQSGVHVRVRVEQVRAKTTRRFLLEAAAQLFDERGYSGTSISDISAQSGRTSGAIYFHYASKENLALAIVEEHFATWPNLIDRYSSSDRPALERLVALSFEVARAFRDDVVIRAGARLWAERTAINVTLPRPFVGWLETVTKLLEEARQEGELTNGVTPQVAAHGLVCAFFGLHTVSDALEGRQQIEEALHDLWLLLLNALQTDPDPAALLARVREHPLTPVPAGGR
;
A
#
# COMPACT_ATOMS: atom_id res chain seq x y z
N MET A 1 17.37 -61.04 11.29
CA MET A 1 18.60 -61.06 10.46
C MET A 1 18.38 -60.16 9.26
N PRO A 2 19.18 -59.08 9.10
CA PRO A 2 19.08 -58.06 8.04
C PRO A 2 19.94 -58.41 6.80
N PRO A 3 19.99 -57.56 5.75
CA PRO A 3 21.04 -56.52 5.65
C PRO A 3 20.44 -55.14 5.30
N ILE A 4 20.76 -54.02 5.98
CA ILE A 4 21.97 -53.17 5.99
C ILE A 4 22.31 -52.50 4.64
N GLY A 5 22.03 -51.19 4.56
CA GLY A 5 22.99 -50.18 4.08
C GLY A 5 22.79 -49.55 2.70
N ALA A 6 22.24 -48.33 2.65
CA ALA A 6 22.79 -47.22 1.84
C ALA A 6 22.13 -45.88 2.25
N SER A 7 22.98 -44.90 2.56
CA SER A 7 22.67 -43.54 3.04
C SER A 7 21.99 -42.68 1.95
N PRO A 8 21.18 -41.66 2.30
CA PRO A 8 20.71 -40.68 1.32
C PRO A 8 21.87 -39.82 0.79
N THR A 9 22.00 -39.77 -0.54
CA THR A 9 22.90 -38.85 -1.23
C THR A 9 22.49 -37.41 -0.93
N VAL A 10 23.27 -36.74 -0.08
CA VAL A 10 23.19 -35.31 0.16
C VAL A 10 23.73 -34.59 -1.07
N VAL A 11 22.87 -33.89 -1.81
CA VAL A 11 23.30 -32.97 -2.86
C VAL A 11 23.65 -31.64 -2.21
N PHE A 12 24.94 -31.35 -2.07
CA PHE A 12 25.44 -30.04 -1.65
C PHE A 12 25.36 -29.07 -2.83
N MET A 13 24.56 -28.01 -2.71
CA MET A 13 24.67 -26.83 -3.57
C MET A 13 25.66 -25.85 -2.94
N ARG A 14 26.87 -25.76 -3.51
CA ARG A 14 27.84 -24.70 -3.21
C ARG A 14 27.58 -23.52 -4.16
N GLN A 15 27.28 -22.36 -3.59
CA GLN A 15 27.05 -21.12 -4.30
C GLN A 15 28.40 -20.45 -4.60
N GLU A 16 28.77 -20.32 -5.87
CA GLU A 16 29.80 -19.37 -6.30
C GLU A 16 29.27 -18.52 -7.45
N HIS A 17 29.23 -17.21 -7.20
CA HIS A 17 29.25 -16.07 -8.11
C HIS A 17 28.41 -16.14 -9.42
N ARG A 18 27.29 -15.41 -9.40
CA ARG A 18 26.59 -14.75 -10.55
C ARG A 18 26.88 -15.31 -11.95
N ASN A 19 26.35 -16.49 -12.28
CA ASN A 19 25.79 -16.85 -13.61
C ASN A 19 25.49 -18.36 -13.67
N PHE A 20 24.23 -18.74 -13.87
CA PHE A 20 23.85 -20.13 -14.10
C PHE A 20 24.16 -20.52 -15.57
N ARG A 21 25.24 -21.29 -15.79
CA ARG A 21 25.47 -22.02 -17.04
C ARG A 21 25.25 -23.51 -16.81
N CYS A 22 24.22 -24.08 -17.43
CA CYS A 22 24.05 -25.53 -17.49
C CYS A 22 24.96 -26.10 -18.58
N TYR A 23 26.00 -26.85 -18.19
CA TYR A 23 26.77 -27.69 -19.12
C TYR A 23 26.13 -29.08 -19.20
N ALA A 24 25.52 -29.40 -20.34
CA ALA A 24 25.20 -30.79 -20.69
C ALA A 24 26.39 -31.39 -21.46
N ARG A 25 26.93 -32.50 -20.96
CA ARG A 25 28.02 -33.27 -21.56
C ARG A 25 27.52 -33.92 -22.86
N ARG A 26 28.12 -33.59 -24.01
CA ARG A 26 27.84 -34.23 -25.31
C ARG A 26 28.32 -35.68 -25.31
N THR A 27 27.43 -36.60 -25.64
CA THR A 27 27.79 -37.87 -26.28
C THR A 27 26.81 -38.11 -27.43
N GLY A 28 27.31 -38.45 -28.62
CA GLY A 28 26.49 -38.85 -29.78
C GLY A 28 26.44 -37.85 -30.93
N ALA A 29 26.67 -38.36 -32.15
CA ALA A 29 27.09 -37.65 -33.35
C ALA A 29 25.99 -36.87 -34.10
N ALA A 30 26.40 -35.76 -34.74
CA ALA A 30 25.59 -34.95 -35.64
C ALA A 30 25.63 -35.49 -37.10
N LYS A 31 24.49 -35.43 -37.80
CA LYS A 31 24.41 -35.48 -39.28
C LYS A 31 23.79 -34.16 -39.80
N PRO A 32 24.24 -33.64 -40.96
CA PRO A 32 23.90 -32.28 -41.40
C PRO A 32 22.54 -32.19 -42.11
N ALA A 33 21.96 -30.98 -42.06
CA ALA A 33 20.65 -30.61 -42.60
C ALA A 33 20.71 -30.18 -44.08
N THR A 34 19.65 -30.48 -44.83
CA THR A 34 19.33 -29.88 -46.15
C THR A 34 18.25 -28.80 -46.02
N PRO A 35 18.30 -27.70 -46.79
CA PRO A 35 17.41 -26.54 -46.60
C PRO A 35 16.20 -26.57 -47.55
N GLY A 36 15.00 -26.33 -46.99
CA GLY A 36 13.83 -25.97 -47.78
C GLY A 36 12.50 -26.34 -47.12
N GLY A 37 11.79 -25.37 -46.54
CA GLY A 37 10.36 -25.51 -46.27
C GLY A 37 9.86 -24.97 -44.93
N LYS A 38 9.34 -23.73 -44.97
CA LYS A 38 8.23 -23.16 -44.17
C LYS A 38 8.17 -23.53 -42.67
N SER A 39 8.64 -22.61 -41.83
CA SER A 39 8.52 -22.65 -40.37
C SER A 39 7.05 -22.56 -39.92
N ARG A 40 6.44 -23.71 -39.60
CA ARG A 40 5.28 -23.81 -38.69
C ARG A 40 5.83 -24.31 -37.36
N TYR A 41 5.73 -23.49 -36.33
CA TYR A 41 6.03 -23.89 -34.96
C TYR A 41 5.06 -25.02 -34.56
N ILE A 42 5.56 -26.25 -34.50
CA ILE A 42 4.90 -27.38 -33.83
C ILE A 42 5.74 -27.70 -32.61
N ALA A 43 5.14 -27.46 -31.44
CA ALA A 43 5.65 -27.90 -30.16
C ALA A 43 5.76 -29.44 -30.13
N CYS A 44 6.91 -29.97 -29.75
CA CYS A 44 7.04 -31.38 -29.38
C CYS A 44 7.21 -31.46 -27.86
N CYS A 45 6.08 -31.48 -27.16
CA CYS A 45 5.98 -32.10 -25.84
C CYS A 45 6.10 -33.61 -26.04
N HIS A 46 7.16 -34.21 -25.51
CA HIS A 46 7.10 -35.63 -25.14
C HIS A 46 7.00 -35.75 -23.64
N LEU A 47 5.75 -35.93 -23.23
CA LEU A 47 5.29 -36.37 -21.94
C LEU A 47 5.93 -37.73 -21.61
N THR A 48 6.53 -37.83 -20.43
CA THR A 48 6.40 -39.06 -19.63
C THR A 48 5.52 -38.70 -18.44
N GLU A 49 4.23 -39.01 -18.59
CA GLU A 49 3.26 -38.99 -17.50
C GLU A 49 3.54 -40.13 -16.53
N ARG A 50 3.64 -39.81 -15.23
CA ARG A 50 2.67 -40.28 -14.24
C ARG A 50 2.96 -39.72 -12.84
N GLN A 51 1.86 -39.29 -12.20
CA GLN A 51 1.68 -38.89 -10.80
C GLN A 51 2.00 -37.44 -10.41
N SER A 52 1.05 -36.53 -10.68
CA SER A 52 0.34 -35.69 -9.69
C SER A 52 -0.28 -34.48 -10.41
N GLY A 53 -1.56 -34.61 -10.77
CA GLY A 53 -2.35 -33.48 -11.23
C GLY A 53 -2.64 -32.53 -10.06
N VAL A 54 -2.72 -31.23 -10.37
CA VAL A 54 -3.18 -30.09 -9.57
C VAL A 54 -2.07 -29.03 -9.27
N HIS A 55 -2.39 -27.77 -9.61
CA HIS A 55 -1.73 -26.48 -9.28
C HIS A 55 -0.52 -25.95 -10.10
N VAL A 56 -0.74 -25.47 -11.35
CA VAL A 56 0.12 -24.39 -11.92
C VAL A 56 -0.67 -23.32 -12.74
N ARG A 57 -1.81 -23.64 -13.38
CA ARG A 57 -2.57 -22.66 -14.18
C ARG A 57 -3.27 -21.57 -13.36
N VAL A 58 -3.88 -21.93 -12.24
CA VAL A 58 -4.66 -21.00 -11.40
C VAL A 58 -3.78 -19.90 -10.80
N ARG A 59 -2.53 -20.21 -10.41
CA ARG A 59 -1.64 -19.24 -9.75
C ARG A 59 -1.12 -18.15 -10.70
N VAL A 60 -0.84 -18.48 -11.96
CA VAL A 60 -0.33 -17.51 -12.95
C VAL A 60 -1.44 -16.58 -13.45
N GLU A 61 -2.66 -17.11 -13.65
CA GLU A 61 -3.82 -16.32 -14.05
C GLU A 61 -4.28 -15.37 -12.95
N GLN A 62 -4.30 -15.86 -11.69
CA GLN A 62 -4.62 -15.04 -10.51
C GLN A 62 -3.58 -13.93 -10.26
N VAL A 63 -2.27 -14.22 -10.45
CA VAL A 63 -1.22 -13.20 -10.32
C VAL A 63 -1.33 -12.13 -11.42
N ARG A 64 -1.52 -12.52 -12.68
CA ARG A 64 -1.72 -11.56 -13.79
C ARG A 64 -2.99 -10.72 -13.63
N ALA A 65 -4.08 -11.34 -13.17
CA ALA A 65 -5.33 -10.64 -12.89
C ALA A 65 -5.19 -9.63 -11.74
N LYS A 66 -4.46 -9.98 -10.67
CA LYS A 66 -4.16 -9.05 -9.56
C LYS A 66 -3.30 -7.86 -10.01
N THR A 67 -2.26 -8.09 -10.81
CA THR A 67 -1.43 -7.00 -11.36
C THR A 67 -2.24 -6.08 -12.29
N THR A 68 -3.12 -6.65 -13.10
CA THR A 68 -3.99 -5.87 -14.02
C THR A 68 -5.04 -5.07 -13.24
N ARG A 69 -5.63 -5.65 -12.20
CA ARG A 69 -6.59 -4.99 -11.32
C ARG A 69 -5.99 -3.78 -10.61
N ARG A 70 -4.76 -3.92 -10.08
CA ARG A 70 -4.04 -2.82 -9.41
C ARG A 70 -3.71 -1.69 -10.38
N PHE A 71 -3.19 -2.01 -11.56
CA PHE A 71 -2.90 -1.00 -12.58
C PHE A 71 -4.15 -0.23 -13.01
N LEU A 72 -5.28 -0.92 -13.19
CA LEU A 72 -6.55 -0.26 -13.50
C LEU A 72 -7.04 0.64 -12.36
N LEU A 73 -6.86 0.20 -11.11
CA LEU A 73 -7.22 0.96 -9.92
C LEU A 73 -6.37 2.24 -9.81
N GLU A 74 -5.05 2.15 -10.00
CA GLU A 74 -4.14 3.30 -10.03
C GLU A 74 -4.48 4.29 -11.15
N ALA A 75 -4.76 3.79 -12.37
CA ALA A 75 -5.15 4.65 -13.49
C ALA A 75 -6.49 5.38 -13.24
N ALA A 76 -7.44 4.70 -12.61
CA ALA A 76 -8.71 5.31 -12.21
C ALA A 76 -8.51 6.31 -11.07
N ALA A 77 -7.67 5.98 -10.08
CA ALA A 77 -7.33 6.86 -8.97
C ALA A 77 -6.71 8.18 -9.48
N GLN A 78 -5.82 8.14 -10.46
CA GLN A 78 -5.26 9.35 -11.07
C GLN A 78 -6.35 10.29 -11.61
N LEU A 79 -7.31 9.75 -12.37
CA LEU A 79 -8.40 10.55 -12.93
C LEU A 79 -9.35 11.07 -11.85
N PHE A 80 -9.67 10.25 -10.84
CA PHE A 80 -10.51 10.68 -9.73
C PHE A 80 -9.83 11.74 -8.86
N ASP A 81 -8.52 11.64 -8.61
CA ASP A 81 -7.72 12.65 -7.91
C ASP A 81 -7.72 13.98 -8.67
N GLU A 82 -7.55 13.95 -9.99
CA GLU A 82 -7.49 15.15 -10.84
C GLU A 82 -8.86 15.81 -11.07
N ARG A 83 -9.87 15.01 -11.44
CA ARG A 83 -11.15 15.49 -12.00
C ARG A 83 -12.36 15.23 -11.10
N GLY A 84 -12.17 14.48 -10.01
CA GLY A 84 -13.25 14.06 -9.14
C GLY A 84 -14.11 12.97 -9.75
N TYR A 85 -15.13 12.55 -9.00
CA TYR A 85 -16.09 11.54 -9.42
C TYR A 85 -16.86 12.03 -10.65
N SER A 86 -17.55 13.16 -10.54
CA SER A 86 -18.43 13.66 -11.61
C SER A 86 -17.69 13.99 -12.91
N GLY A 87 -16.44 14.43 -12.83
CA GLY A 87 -15.61 14.79 -13.98
C GLY A 87 -14.92 13.62 -14.69
N THR A 88 -15.09 12.39 -14.21
CA THR A 88 -14.42 11.19 -14.76
C THR A 88 -15.42 10.20 -15.34
N SER A 89 -15.22 9.71 -16.56
CA SER A 89 -16.05 8.66 -17.17
C SER A 89 -15.31 7.33 -17.30
N ILE A 90 -16.04 6.22 -17.50
CA ILE A 90 -15.42 4.91 -17.84
C ILE A 90 -14.64 4.99 -19.16
N SER A 91 -15.05 5.87 -20.09
CA SER A 91 -14.31 6.10 -21.33
C SER A 91 -12.96 6.76 -21.07
N ASP A 92 -12.90 7.75 -20.16
CA ASP A 92 -11.64 8.39 -19.76
C ASP A 92 -10.70 7.37 -19.12
N ILE A 93 -11.21 6.54 -18.21
CA ILE A 93 -10.43 5.49 -17.54
C ILE A 93 -9.94 4.44 -18.55
N SER A 94 -10.76 4.11 -19.55
CA SER A 94 -10.38 3.22 -20.65
C SER A 94 -9.22 3.79 -21.46
N ALA A 95 -9.29 5.08 -21.82
CA ALA A 95 -8.24 5.78 -22.54
C ALA A 95 -6.94 5.86 -21.71
N GLN A 96 -7.03 6.21 -20.43
CA GLN A 96 -5.87 6.34 -19.52
C GLN A 96 -5.19 5.00 -19.24
N SER A 97 -5.97 3.93 -19.02
CA SER A 97 -5.44 2.61 -18.69
C SER A 97 -5.02 1.78 -19.92
N GLY A 98 -5.36 2.21 -21.13
CA GLY A 98 -5.17 1.42 -22.34
C GLY A 98 -5.98 0.11 -22.37
N ARG A 99 -7.00 -0.02 -21.51
CA ARG A 99 -7.89 -1.19 -21.42
C ARG A 99 -9.25 -0.84 -22.00
N THR A 100 -9.92 -1.80 -22.63
CA THR A 100 -11.28 -1.58 -23.14
C THR A 100 -12.28 -1.42 -21.99
N SER A 101 -13.38 -0.69 -22.21
CA SER A 101 -14.45 -0.58 -21.21
C SER A 101 -14.98 -1.94 -20.76
N GLY A 102 -15.07 -2.92 -21.67
CA GLY A 102 -15.45 -4.29 -21.33
C GLY A 102 -14.49 -4.97 -20.34
N ALA A 103 -13.18 -4.72 -20.45
CA ALA A 103 -12.19 -5.22 -19.49
C ALA A 103 -12.30 -4.53 -18.12
N ILE A 104 -12.71 -3.26 -18.09
CA ILE A 104 -13.01 -2.53 -16.85
C ILE A 104 -14.25 -3.13 -16.18
N TYR A 105 -15.34 -3.29 -16.93
CA TYR A 105 -16.59 -3.88 -16.44
C TYR A 105 -16.44 -5.32 -15.96
N PHE A 106 -15.48 -6.07 -16.50
CA PHE A 106 -15.13 -7.40 -16.01
C PHE A 106 -14.61 -7.38 -14.55
N HIS A 107 -13.89 -6.34 -14.16
CA HIS A 107 -13.34 -6.19 -12.81
C HIS A 107 -14.24 -5.39 -11.86
N TYR A 108 -14.96 -4.41 -12.39
CA TYR A 108 -15.81 -3.49 -11.62
C TYR A 108 -17.13 -3.29 -12.34
N ALA A 109 -18.22 -3.79 -11.75
CA ALA A 109 -19.54 -3.81 -12.39
C ALA A 109 -20.07 -2.42 -12.79
N SER A 110 -19.59 -1.36 -12.14
CA SER A 110 -19.94 0.02 -12.45
C SER A 110 -18.82 0.98 -12.04
N LYS A 111 -18.99 2.26 -12.40
CA LYS A 111 -18.11 3.35 -11.97
C LYS A 111 -18.18 3.54 -10.44
N GLU A 112 -19.36 3.38 -9.86
CA GLU A 112 -19.59 3.42 -8.41
C GLU A 112 -18.81 2.30 -7.71
N ASN A 113 -18.83 1.08 -8.25
CA ASN A 113 -18.08 -0.05 -7.67
C ASN A 113 -16.56 0.14 -7.78
N LEU A 114 -16.08 0.81 -8.84
CA LEU A 114 -14.68 1.19 -8.97
C LEU A 114 -14.29 2.27 -7.95
N ALA A 115 -15.13 3.29 -7.77
CA ALA A 115 -14.93 4.32 -6.75
C ALA A 115 -14.94 3.71 -5.33
N LEU A 116 -15.88 2.81 -5.04
CA LEU A 116 -15.92 2.06 -3.79
C LEU A 116 -14.60 1.30 -3.55
N ALA A 117 -14.10 0.57 -4.55
CA ALA A 117 -12.87 -0.19 -4.41
C ALA A 117 -11.64 0.70 -4.11
N ILE A 118 -11.56 1.89 -4.70
CA ILE A 118 -10.48 2.85 -4.40
C ILE A 118 -10.59 3.35 -2.96
N VAL A 119 -11.81 3.66 -2.51
CA VAL A 119 -12.05 4.13 -1.14
C VAL A 119 -11.76 3.02 -0.12
N GLU A 120 -12.10 1.78 -0.42
CA GLU A 120 -11.75 0.60 0.40
C GLU A 120 -10.23 0.40 0.49
N GLU A 121 -9.52 0.48 -0.64
CA GLU A 121 -8.06 0.37 -0.67
C GLU A 121 -7.40 1.50 0.14
N HIS A 122 -7.89 2.73 0.00
CA HIS A 122 -7.43 3.88 0.79
C HIS A 122 -7.52 3.60 2.30
N PHE A 123 -8.61 2.98 2.77
CA PHE A 123 -8.78 2.67 4.18
C PHE A 123 -8.04 1.41 4.64
N ALA A 124 -7.78 0.44 3.76
CA ALA A 124 -7.02 -0.76 4.07
C ALA A 124 -5.53 -0.49 4.38
N THR A 125 -5.01 0.66 3.96
CA THR A 125 -3.63 1.10 4.22
C THR A 125 -3.39 1.41 5.70
N TRP A 126 -4.38 1.98 6.39
CA TRP A 126 -4.19 2.56 7.72
C TRP A 126 -3.93 1.56 8.84
N PRO A 127 -4.66 0.42 8.96
CA PRO A 127 -4.43 -0.54 10.04
C PRO A 127 -2.97 -1.03 10.13
N ASN A 128 -2.36 -1.35 8.98
CA ASN A 128 -0.96 -1.81 8.96
C ASN A 128 0.02 -0.69 9.35
N LEU A 129 -0.28 0.57 9.05
CA LEU A 129 0.53 1.71 9.47
C LEU A 129 0.42 1.89 10.99
N ILE A 130 -0.81 1.84 11.52
CA ILE A 130 -1.11 1.99 12.94
C ILE A 130 -0.44 0.89 13.78
N ASP A 131 -0.50 -0.37 13.33
CA ASP A 131 0.11 -1.51 14.04
C ASP A 131 1.63 -1.37 14.18
N ARG A 132 2.30 -0.84 13.15
CA ARG A 132 3.76 -0.58 13.19
C ARG A 132 4.11 0.44 14.25
N TYR A 133 3.36 1.54 14.31
CA TYR A 133 3.58 2.56 15.32
C TYR A 133 3.27 2.05 16.72
N SER A 134 2.18 1.29 16.87
CA SER A 134 1.81 0.68 18.15
C SER A 134 2.89 -0.25 18.72
N SER A 135 3.67 -0.89 17.85
CA SER A 135 4.73 -1.85 18.21
C SER A 135 6.12 -1.21 18.39
N SER A 136 6.26 0.11 18.28
CA SER A 136 7.53 0.82 18.42
C SER A 136 7.85 1.09 19.89
N ASP A 137 9.13 1.01 20.27
CA ASP A 137 9.64 1.33 21.63
C ASP A 137 9.71 2.84 21.93
N ARG A 138 9.00 3.67 21.15
CA ARG A 138 9.00 5.13 21.32
C ARG A 138 7.91 5.54 22.30
N PRO A 139 8.08 6.66 23.02
CA PRO A 139 6.99 7.22 23.81
C PRO A 139 5.72 7.45 22.99
N ALA A 140 4.56 7.28 23.61
CA ALA A 140 3.27 7.27 22.92
C ALA A 140 2.97 8.60 22.21
N LEU A 141 3.34 9.73 22.80
CA LEU A 141 3.14 11.04 22.17
C LEU A 141 4.03 11.20 20.94
N GLU A 142 5.28 10.73 21.01
CA GLU A 142 6.19 10.71 19.86
C GLU A 142 5.67 9.82 18.73
N ARG A 143 5.13 8.63 19.06
CA ARG A 143 4.48 7.73 18.08
C ARG A 143 3.30 8.41 17.39
N LEU A 144 2.46 9.14 18.12
CA LEU A 144 1.32 9.88 17.57
C LEU A 144 1.77 10.96 16.57
N VAL A 145 2.75 11.77 16.95
CA VAL A 145 3.29 12.82 16.07
C VAL A 145 3.90 12.20 14.83
N ALA A 146 4.77 11.19 14.98
CA ALA A 146 5.41 10.52 13.86
C ALA A 146 4.41 9.82 12.92
N LEU A 147 3.36 9.19 13.45
CA LEU A 147 2.27 8.59 12.67
C LEU A 147 1.58 9.65 11.81
N SER A 148 1.29 10.84 12.36
CA SER A 148 0.64 11.90 11.59
C SER A 148 1.47 12.40 10.40
N PHE A 149 2.81 12.43 10.54
CA PHE A 149 3.71 12.77 9.43
C PHE A 149 3.70 11.73 8.32
N GLU A 150 3.66 10.43 8.65
CA GLU A 150 3.51 9.37 7.64
C GLU A 150 2.17 9.47 6.91
N VAL A 151 1.09 9.78 7.64
CA VAL A 151 -0.23 9.99 7.04
C VAL A 151 -0.20 11.20 6.10
N ALA A 152 0.42 12.31 6.51
CA ALA A 152 0.57 13.50 5.68
C ALA A 152 1.37 13.22 4.39
N ARG A 153 2.48 12.46 4.50
CA ARG A 153 3.25 12.00 3.33
C ARG A 153 2.42 11.12 2.41
N ALA A 154 1.64 10.19 2.95
CA ALA A 154 0.73 9.37 2.14
C ALA A 154 -0.30 10.22 1.39
N PHE A 155 -0.85 11.28 2.01
CA PHE A 155 -1.72 12.23 1.33
C PHE A 155 -1.01 13.06 0.26
N ARG A 156 0.31 13.29 0.36
CA ARG A 156 1.09 13.95 -0.70
C ARG A 156 1.43 12.99 -1.84
N ASP A 157 1.93 11.81 -1.51
CA ASP A 157 2.70 10.98 -2.43
C ASP A 157 1.87 9.83 -3.06
N ASP A 158 0.82 9.34 -2.39
CA ASP A 158 0.03 8.19 -2.85
C ASP A 158 -1.28 8.60 -3.53
N VAL A 159 -1.35 8.46 -4.85
CA VAL A 159 -2.53 8.81 -5.65
C VAL A 159 -3.80 8.07 -5.24
N VAL A 160 -3.71 6.82 -4.77
CA VAL A 160 -4.88 6.05 -4.32
C VAL A 160 -5.42 6.64 -3.03
N ILE A 161 -4.54 7.08 -2.13
CA ILE A 161 -4.93 7.79 -0.90
C ILE A 161 -5.62 9.11 -1.24
N ARG A 162 -5.05 9.90 -2.16
CA ARG A 162 -5.62 11.19 -2.58
C ARG A 162 -6.99 11.02 -3.24
N ALA A 163 -7.09 10.09 -4.18
CA ALA A 163 -8.33 9.75 -4.86
C ALA A 163 -9.40 9.26 -3.89
N GLY A 164 -9.05 8.36 -2.95
CA GLY A 164 -9.97 7.86 -1.93
C GLY A 164 -10.54 8.98 -1.06
N ALA A 165 -9.69 9.93 -0.65
CA ALA A 165 -10.11 11.08 0.14
C ALA A 165 -11.06 12.01 -0.63
N ARG A 166 -10.75 12.30 -1.90
CA ARG A 166 -11.61 13.11 -2.77
C ARG A 166 -12.96 12.44 -3.05
N LEU A 167 -12.94 11.14 -3.37
CA LEU A 167 -14.17 10.35 -3.58
C LEU A 167 -15.04 10.32 -2.31
N TRP A 168 -14.42 10.22 -1.13
CA TRP A 168 -15.14 10.29 0.13
C TRP A 168 -15.73 11.68 0.40
N ALA A 169 -15.02 12.76 0.03
CA ALA A 169 -15.55 14.11 0.09
C ALA A 169 -16.77 14.29 -0.84
N GLU A 170 -16.72 13.71 -2.03
CA GLU A 170 -17.78 13.73 -3.05
C GLU A 170 -18.85 12.64 -2.88
N ARG A 171 -18.85 11.90 -1.75
CA ARG A 171 -19.69 10.72 -1.52
C ARG A 171 -21.20 10.90 -1.77
N THR A 172 -21.72 12.12 -1.66
CA THR A 172 -23.15 12.41 -1.93
C THR A 172 -23.50 12.31 -3.41
N ALA A 173 -22.52 12.42 -4.30
CA ALA A 173 -22.68 12.25 -5.75
C ALA A 173 -22.47 10.79 -6.20
N ILE A 174 -22.10 9.88 -5.30
CA ILE A 174 -21.78 8.49 -5.62
C ILE A 174 -22.91 7.61 -5.10
N ASN A 175 -23.60 6.90 -6.01
CA ASN A 175 -24.76 6.09 -5.67
C ASN A 175 -24.38 4.70 -5.11
N VAL A 176 -23.48 4.68 -4.11
CA VAL A 176 -23.08 3.50 -3.35
C VAL A 176 -22.68 3.92 -1.94
N THR A 177 -22.85 3.02 -0.97
CA THR A 177 -22.43 3.30 0.41
C THR A 177 -20.91 3.20 0.52
N LEU A 178 -20.26 4.32 0.82
CA LEU A 178 -18.82 4.35 1.11
C LEU A 178 -18.54 4.13 2.61
N PRO A 179 -17.40 3.50 2.98
CA PRO A 179 -16.99 3.31 4.37
C PRO A 179 -16.86 4.62 5.15
N ARG A 180 -16.98 4.53 6.50
CA ARG A 180 -16.81 5.65 7.44
C ARG A 180 -15.49 5.52 8.21
N PRO A 181 -14.43 6.25 7.85
CA PRO A 181 -13.08 5.94 8.32
C PRO A 181 -12.65 6.58 9.64
N PHE A 182 -13.38 7.60 10.10
CA PHE A 182 -12.91 8.39 11.25
C PHE A 182 -12.98 7.65 12.58
N VAL A 183 -13.81 6.60 12.68
CA VAL A 183 -13.97 5.83 13.92
C VAL A 183 -12.64 5.19 14.32
N GLY A 184 -11.96 4.51 13.38
CA GLY A 184 -10.68 3.86 13.67
C GLY A 184 -9.55 4.85 14.01
N TRP A 185 -9.56 6.04 13.39
CA TRP A 185 -8.61 7.11 13.74
C TRP A 185 -8.85 7.66 15.14
N LEU A 186 -10.09 7.93 15.50
CA LEU A 186 -10.44 8.42 16.84
C LEU A 186 -10.05 7.41 17.93
N GLU A 187 -10.31 6.12 17.72
CA GLU A 187 -9.92 5.05 18.63
C GLU A 187 -8.40 4.97 18.79
N THR A 188 -7.67 5.02 17.69
CA THR A 188 -6.19 4.94 17.68
C THR A 188 -5.56 6.13 18.40
N VAL A 189 -5.97 7.35 18.07
CA VAL A 189 -5.42 8.56 18.69
C VAL A 189 -5.78 8.62 20.17
N THR A 190 -7.00 8.22 20.54
CA THR A 190 -7.42 8.12 21.95
C THR A 190 -6.50 7.17 22.71
N LYS A 191 -6.25 5.97 22.16
CA LYS A 191 -5.37 4.98 22.79
C LYS A 191 -3.95 5.52 23.00
N LEU A 192 -3.35 6.15 22.00
CA LEU A 192 -2.01 6.74 22.11
C LEU A 192 -1.95 7.86 23.15
N LEU A 193 -2.99 8.69 23.26
CA LEU A 193 -3.05 9.73 24.30
C LEU A 193 -3.25 9.13 25.70
N GLU A 194 -4.01 8.05 25.82
CA GLU A 194 -4.18 7.32 27.08
C GLU A 194 -2.86 6.70 27.55
N GLU A 195 -2.07 6.14 26.62
CA GLU A 195 -0.72 5.63 26.86
C GLU A 195 0.24 6.77 27.25
N ALA A 196 0.21 7.89 26.53
CA ALA A 196 1.03 9.07 26.86
C ALA A 196 0.74 9.61 28.27
N ARG A 197 -0.52 9.53 28.72
CA ARG A 197 -0.90 9.87 30.10
C ARG A 197 -0.29 8.88 31.11
N GLN A 198 -0.29 7.59 30.80
CA GLN A 198 0.32 6.57 31.66
C GLN A 198 1.85 6.72 31.74
N GLU A 199 2.47 7.17 30.65
CA GLU A 199 3.90 7.50 30.57
C GLU A 199 4.24 8.85 31.23
N GLY A 200 3.24 9.63 31.65
CA GLY A 200 3.42 10.94 32.28
C GLY A 200 3.70 12.09 31.30
N GLU A 201 3.60 11.84 29.99
CA GLU A 201 3.86 12.83 28.94
C GLU A 201 2.67 13.79 28.70
N LEU A 202 1.45 13.38 29.08
CA LEU A 202 0.23 14.16 28.84
C LEU A 202 -0.16 15.00 30.06
N THR A 203 -0.39 16.30 29.83
CA THR A 203 -0.88 17.26 30.84
C THR A 203 -2.19 16.79 31.49
N ASN A 204 -2.26 16.86 32.83
CA ASN A 204 -3.38 16.36 33.65
C ASN A 204 -4.77 16.91 33.28
N GLY A 205 -4.85 18.12 32.72
CA GLY A 205 -6.11 18.74 32.31
C GLY A 205 -6.66 18.24 30.96
N VAL A 206 -5.88 17.45 30.22
CA VAL A 206 -6.25 16.98 28.89
C VAL A 206 -7.04 15.67 29.00
N THR A 207 -8.28 15.68 28.51
CA THR A 207 -9.08 14.45 28.35
C THR A 207 -8.72 13.79 27.01
N PRO A 208 -8.18 12.55 26.98
CA PRO A 208 -7.70 11.91 25.75
C PRO A 208 -8.73 11.85 24.61
N GLN A 209 -9.99 11.54 24.92
CA GLN A 209 -11.06 11.43 23.92
C GLN A 209 -11.37 12.78 23.26
N VAL A 210 -11.39 13.85 24.05
CA VAL A 210 -11.64 15.22 23.57
C VAL A 210 -10.46 15.71 22.74
N ALA A 211 -9.24 15.47 23.22
CA ALA A 211 -8.02 15.79 22.49
C ALA A 211 -7.93 15.01 21.18
N ALA A 212 -8.23 13.70 21.18
CA ALA A 212 -8.24 12.88 19.97
C ALA A 212 -9.19 13.43 18.91
N HIS A 213 -10.41 13.81 19.31
CA HIS A 213 -11.36 14.44 18.40
C HIS A 213 -10.82 15.74 17.82
N GLY A 214 -10.26 16.61 18.67
CA GLY A 214 -9.64 17.87 18.24
C GLY A 214 -8.47 17.67 17.27
N LEU A 215 -7.57 16.72 17.56
CA LEU A 215 -6.42 16.39 16.74
C LEU A 215 -6.81 15.84 15.36
N VAL A 216 -7.78 14.91 15.33
CA VAL A 216 -8.30 14.36 14.08
C VAL A 216 -8.93 15.48 13.23
N CYS A 217 -9.78 16.32 13.82
CA CYS A 217 -10.35 17.47 13.11
C CYS A 217 -9.28 18.44 12.61
N ALA A 218 -8.29 18.78 13.43
CA ALA A 218 -7.22 19.70 13.06
C ALA A 218 -6.38 19.16 11.90
N PHE A 219 -6.02 17.86 11.94
CA PHE A 219 -5.27 17.21 10.87
C PHE A 219 -6.05 17.21 9.54
N PHE A 220 -7.33 16.82 9.56
CA PHE A 220 -8.15 16.82 8.33
C PHE A 220 -8.39 18.24 7.79
N GLY A 221 -8.55 19.22 8.68
CA GLY A 221 -8.61 20.64 8.30
C GLY A 221 -7.32 21.10 7.61
N LEU A 222 -6.17 20.80 8.21
CA LEU A 222 -4.85 21.09 7.65
C LEU A 222 -4.66 20.45 6.28
N HIS A 223 -4.96 19.15 6.15
CA HIS A 223 -4.88 18.44 4.87
C HIS A 223 -5.75 19.13 3.80
N THR A 224 -6.99 19.48 4.15
CA THR A 224 -7.94 20.12 3.22
C THR A 224 -7.44 21.48 2.75
N VAL A 225 -6.91 22.30 3.67
CA VAL A 225 -6.36 23.62 3.33
C VAL A 225 -5.07 23.48 2.51
N SER A 226 -4.19 22.55 2.87
CA SER A 226 -2.93 22.29 2.16
C SER A 226 -3.16 21.82 0.72
N ASP A 227 -4.18 20.99 0.48
CA ASP A 227 -4.61 20.61 -0.87
C ASP A 227 -5.12 21.80 -1.66
N ALA A 228 -5.99 22.62 -1.06
CA ALA A 228 -6.62 23.75 -1.75
C ALA A 228 -5.63 24.87 -2.13
N LEU A 229 -4.60 25.13 -1.32
CA LEU A 229 -3.69 26.25 -1.52
C LEU A 229 -2.43 25.88 -2.31
N GLU A 230 -1.87 24.69 -2.07
CA GLU A 230 -0.52 24.34 -2.53
C GLU A 230 -0.42 22.92 -3.10
N GLY A 231 -1.55 22.25 -3.30
CA GLY A 231 -1.57 20.87 -3.78
C GLY A 231 -0.78 19.92 -2.88
N ARG A 232 -0.77 20.16 -1.56
CA ARG A 232 -0.09 19.35 -0.53
C ARG A 232 1.43 19.36 -0.57
N GLN A 233 2.08 20.25 -1.33
CA GLN A 233 3.55 20.28 -1.42
C GLN A 233 4.22 20.52 -0.07
N GLN A 234 3.65 21.39 0.77
CA GLN A 234 4.20 21.75 2.08
C GLN A 234 3.39 21.19 3.26
N ILE A 235 2.68 20.07 3.05
CA ILE A 235 1.81 19.50 4.11
C ILE A 235 2.61 19.11 5.37
N GLU A 236 3.87 18.73 5.22
CA GLU A 236 4.75 18.38 6.34
C GLU A 236 5.18 19.61 7.13
N GLU A 237 5.53 20.72 6.47
CA GLU A 237 5.82 22.00 7.13
C GLU A 237 4.59 22.54 7.88
N ALA A 238 3.43 22.55 7.23
CA ALA A 238 2.18 22.96 7.87
C ALA A 238 1.88 22.10 9.10
N LEU A 239 2.09 20.78 9.01
CA LEU A 239 1.87 19.85 10.11
C LEU A 239 2.87 20.06 11.25
N HIS A 240 4.12 20.40 10.92
CA HIS A 240 5.12 20.79 11.91
C HIS A 240 4.67 22.01 12.72
N ASP A 241 4.21 23.06 12.04
CA ASP A 241 3.72 24.28 12.68
C ASP A 241 2.48 24.02 13.55
N LEU A 242 1.57 23.17 13.06
CA LEU A 242 0.41 22.74 13.84
C LEU A 242 0.84 22.00 15.12
N TRP A 243 1.82 21.09 15.04
CA TRP A 243 2.32 20.39 16.22
C TRP A 243 3.08 21.29 17.19
N LEU A 244 3.82 22.29 16.71
CA LEU A 244 4.43 23.30 17.58
C LEU A 244 3.38 23.97 18.46
N LEU A 245 2.21 24.30 17.91
CA LEU A 245 1.11 24.87 18.68
C LEU A 245 0.47 23.85 19.63
N LEU A 246 0.14 22.66 19.14
CA LEU A 246 -0.63 21.68 19.89
C LEU A 246 0.15 21.03 21.04
N LEU A 247 1.44 20.72 20.83
CA LEU A 247 2.27 20.07 21.84
C LEU A 247 2.47 20.95 23.08
N ASN A 248 2.49 22.28 22.93
CA ASN A 248 2.50 23.21 24.06
C ASN A 248 1.32 23.01 25.03
N ALA A 249 0.16 22.58 24.51
CA ALA A 249 -1.02 22.31 25.31
C ALA A 249 -1.11 20.85 25.79
N LEU A 250 -0.42 19.93 25.11
CA LEU A 250 -0.51 18.49 25.39
C LEU A 250 0.56 18.00 26.35
N GLN A 251 1.80 18.47 26.22
CA GLN A 251 2.94 17.96 27.01
C GLN A 251 2.86 18.41 28.47
N THR A 252 3.22 17.52 29.40
CA THR A 252 3.35 17.86 30.83
C THR A 252 4.47 18.88 31.08
N ASP A 253 5.61 18.72 30.41
CA ASP A 253 6.73 19.67 30.36
C ASP A 253 6.97 20.04 28.89
N PRO A 254 6.45 21.20 28.43
CA PRO A 254 6.47 21.56 27.01
C PRO A 254 7.87 21.74 26.43
N ASP A 255 8.25 20.81 25.54
CA ASP A 255 9.38 20.95 24.63
C ASP A 255 8.97 20.38 23.25
N PRO A 256 8.15 21.13 22.51
CA PRO A 256 7.63 20.67 21.22
C PRO A 256 8.73 20.57 20.17
N ALA A 257 9.74 21.45 20.24
CA ALA A 257 10.84 21.48 19.29
C ALA A 257 11.72 20.23 19.41
N ALA A 258 12.06 19.80 20.62
CA ALA A 258 12.86 18.58 20.81
C ALA A 258 12.11 17.33 20.36
N LEU A 259 10.80 17.22 20.64
CA LEU A 259 10.00 16.08 20.16
C LEU A 259 9.97 16.05 18.63
N LEU A 260 9.69 17.18 17.99
CA LEU A 260 9.66 17.27 16.53
C LEU A 260 11.01 16.98 15.90
N ALA A 261 12.12 17.40 16.51
CA ALA A 261 13.47 17.06 16.05
C ALA A 261 13.68 15.54 16.03
N ARG A 262 13.35 14.83 17.12
CA ARG A 262 13.48 13.35 17.19
C ARG A 262 12.66 12.64 16.12
N VAL A 263 11.43 13.09 15.89
CA VAL A 263 10.54 12.54 14.86
C VAL A 263 11.13 12.71 13.46
N ARG A 264 11.77 13.85 13.17
CA ARG A 264 12.36 14.13 11.85
C ARG A 264 13.69 13.44 11.62
N GLU A 265 14.52 13.31 12.66
CA GLU A 265 15.84 12.66 12.57
C GLU A 265 15.73 11.14 12.43
N HIS A 266 14.70 10.54 13.02
CA HIS A 266 14.48 9.10 13.02
C HIS A 266 13.11 8.76 12.42
N PRO A 267 12.89 8.94 11.10
CA PRO A 267 11.67 8.44 10.49
C PRO A 267 11.65 6.91 10.61
N LEU A 268 10.51 6.34 11.03
CA LEU A 268 10.32 4.89 10.87
C LEU A 268 10.38 4.59 9.37
N THR A 269 11.04 3.50 9.00
CA THR A 269 11.36 3.23 7.59
C THR A 269 10.06 3.22 6.75
N PRO A 270 9.95 4.06 5.70
CA PRO A 270 8.73 4.13 4.91
C PRO A 270 8.49 2.80 4.19
N VAL A 271 7.21 2.43 4.04
CA VAL A 271 6.83 1.29 3.20
C VAL A 271 7.05 1.68 1.74
N PRO A 272 7.73 0.87 0.92
CA PRO A 272 7.76 1.11 -0.52
C PRO A 272 6.32 1.09 -1.05
N ALA A 273 5.89 2.19 -1.66
CA ALA A 273 4.63 2.26 -2.38
C ALA A 273 4.59 1.10 -3.39
N GLY A 274 3.69 0.13 -3.16
CA GLY A 274 3.46 -0.99 -4.09
C GLY A 274 4.06 -2.36 -3.76
N GLY A 275 4.55 -2.61 -2.54
CA GLY A 275 5.10 -3.91 -2.14
C GLY A 275 4.15 -4.87 -1.41
N ARG A 276 3.18 -5.48 -2.11
CA ARG A 276 2.62 -6.81 -1.78
C ARG A 276 2.29 -7.58 -3.05
#